data_AF-A0A224XNY5-F1
#
_entry.id   AF-A0A224XNY5-F1
#
_cell.length_a   1.000
_cell.length_b   1.000
_cell.length_c   1.000
_cell.angle_alpha   90.00
_cell.angle_beta   90.00
_cell.angle_gamma   90.00
#
_symmetry.space_group_name_H-M   'P 1'
#
loop_
_entity.id
_entity.type
_entity.pdbx_description
1 polymer ?
#
loop_
_entity_poly.entity_id
_entity_poly.type
_entity_poly.pdbx_seq_one_letter_code
_entity_poly.pdbx_strand_id
1 'polypeptide(L)'
;MKNKLLVINIFSGVFYVLGASGYITYVTKYIEVQFHKSSARANIVVGPAILLSMVLGFILSGAIISKAKPTPKFLLGWNVVVGIFFIIGEITYMFISCEDPNLIGYNRLTNSVDVHNVCNSECSCENLKYAPV
;
A
#
# COMPACT_ATOMS: atom_id res chain seq x y z
N MET A 1 -14.44 26.83 -20.49
CA MET A 1 -14.15 25.40 -20.79
C MET A 1 -15.41 24.74 -21.37
N LYS A 2 -15.46 24.48 -22.68
CA LYS A 2 -16.69 23.99 -23.36
C LYS A 2 -16.88 22.46 -23.27
N ASN A 3 -15.81 21.69 -23.08
CA ASN A 3 -15.88 20.22 -23.04
C ASN A 3 -16.01 19.72 -21.60
N LYS A 4 -17.24 19.54 -21.13
CA LYS A 4 -17.55 19.04 -19.77
C LYS A 4 -16.90 17.68 -19.49
N LEU A 5 -16.82 16.80 -20.49
CA LEU A 5 -16.22 15.46 -20.36
C LEU A 5 -14.72 15.54 -20.05
N LEU A 6 -14.02 16.47 -20.72
CA LEU A 6 -12.60 16.72 -20.50
C LEU A 6 -12.34 17.27 -19.10
N VAL A 7 -13.17 18.21 -18.64
CA VAL A 7 -13.04 18.78 -17.28
C VAL A 7 -13.20 17.72 -16.21
N ILE A 8 -14.21 16.83 -16.33
CA ILE A 8 -14.42 15.72 -15.39
C ILE A 8 -13.23 14.74 -15.42
N ASN A 9 -12.67 14.46 -16.59
CA ASN A 9 -11.50 13.59 -16.70
C ASN A 9 -10.25 14.19 -16.06
N ILE A 10 -10.00 15.48 -16.27
CA ILE A 10 -8.86 16.18 -15.64
C ILE A 10 -9.04 16.15 -14.11
N PHE A 11 -10.24 16.44 -13.62
CA PHE A 11 -10.54 16.37 -12.19
C PHE A 11 -10.29 14.96 -11.65
N SER A 12 -10.83 13.92 -12.30
CA SER A 12 -10.58 12.52 -11.95
C SER A 12 -9.08 12.18 -11.96
N GLY A 13 -8.33 12.66 -12.94
CA GLY A 13 -6.89 12.45 -13.04
C GLY A 13 -6.12 13.10 -11.90
N VAL A 14 -6.54 14.29 -11.43
CA VAL A 14 -5.94 14.94 -10.25
C VAL A 14 -6.15 14.09 -9.00
N PHE A 15 -7.37 13.59 -8.75
CA PHE A 15 -7.61 12.70 -7.61
C PHE A 15 -6.80 11.41 -7.70
N TYR A 16 -6.68 10.85 -8.90
CA TYR A 16 -5.88 9.65 -9.12
C TYR A 16 -4.41 9.87 -8.78
N VAL A 17 -3.79 10.94 -9.29
CA VAL A 17 -2.38 11.25 -9.03
C VAL A 17 -2.13 11.58 -7.56
N LEU A 18 -3.03 12.34 -6.92
CA LEU A 18 -2.90 12.68 -5.49
C LEU A 18 -3.09 11.45 -4.59
N GLY A 19 -4.05 10.57 -4.91
CA GLY A 19 -4.25 9.33 -4.16
C GLY A 19 -3.09 8.35 -4.34
N ALA A 20 -2.67 8.14 -5.60
CA ALA A 20 -1.58 7.22 -5.91
C ALA A 20 -0.24 7.67 -5.32
N SER A 21 0.06 8.97 -5.28
CA SER A 21 1.30 9.47 -4.68
C SER A 21 1.37 9.19 -3.18
N GLY A 22 0.25 9.38 -2.46
CA GLY A 22 0.12 9.01 -1.05
C GLY A 22 0.34 7.50 -0.86
N TYR A 23 -0.40 6.68 -1.62
CA TYR A 23 -0.28 5.23 -1.54
C TYR A 23 1.16 4.74 -1.78
N ILE A 24 1.77 5.12 -2.91
CA ILE A 24 3.11 4.65 -3.29
C ILE A 24 4.16 5.08 -2.26
N THR A 25 4.01 6.27 -1.68
CA THR A 25 4.96 6.78 -0.68
C THR A 25 4.89 5.99 0.63
N TYR A 26 3.68 5.60 1.05
CA TYR A 26 3.46 5.03 2.38
C TYR A 26 3.23 3.52 2.40
N VAL A 27 3.01 2.86 1.26
CA VAL A 27 2.69 1.42 1.21
C VAL A 27 3.74 0.54 1.88
N THR A 28 5.03 0.82 1.71
CA THR A 28 6.10 0.06 2.37
C THR A 28 6.05 0.26 3.88
N LYS A 29 5.84 1.51 4.33
CA LYS A 29 5.72 1.83 5.75
C LYS A 29 4.45 1.26 6.37
N TYR A 30 3.36 1.21 5.61
CA TYR A 30 2.14 0.55 6.01
C TYR A 30 2.40 -0.94 6.29
N ILE A 31 3.10 -1.64 5.38
CA ILE A 31 3.43 -3.05 5.60
C ILE A 31 4.39 -3.22 6.78
N GLU A 32 5.34 -2.30 6.96
CA GLU A 32 6.27 -2.32 8.08
C GLU A 32 5.55 -2.24 9.42
N VAL A 33 4.63 -1.27 9.57
CA VAL A 33 3.90 -1.02 10.82
C VAL A 33 2.79 -2.05 11.05
N GLN A 34 1.99 -2.37 10.03
CA GLN A 34 0.81 -3.25 10.22
C GLN A 34 1.16 -4.74 10.22
N PHE A 35 2.19 -5.14 9.48
CA PHE A 35 2.58 -6.56 9.35
C PHE A 35 3.92 -6.88 10.02
N HIS A 36 4.51 -5.90 10.73
CA HIS A 36 5.73 -6.06 11.51
C HIS A 36 6.87 -6.67 10.68
N LYS A 37 6.95 -6.26 9.41
CA LYS A 37 7.99 -6.70 8.48
C LYS A 37 9.06 -5.62 8.37
N SER A 38 10.33 -6.02 8.34
CA SER A 38 11.41 -5.09 8.02
C SER A 38 11.16 -4.38 6.69
N SER A 39 11.49 -3.09 6.62
CA SER A 39 11.36 -2.26 5.41
C SER A 39 11.94 -2.92 4.14
N ALA A 40 13.09 -3.59 4.26
CA ALA A 40 13.72 -4.31 3.16
C ALA A 40 12.85 -5.44 2.60
N ARG A 41 12.26 -6.28 3.46
CA ARG A 41 11.35 -7.37 3.04
C ARG A 41 10.08 -6.83 2.41
N ALA A 42 9.51 -5.76 2.97
CA ALA A 42 8.32 -5.12 2.41
C ALA A 42 8.61 -4.60 0.98
N ASN A 43 9.72 -3.89 0.77
CA ASN A 43 10.12 -3.40 -0.54
C ASN A 43 10.37 -4.50 -1.57
N ILE A 44 11.01 -5.61 -1.18
CA ILE A 44 11.27 -6.75 -2.08
C ILE A 44 9.96 -7.37 -2.60
N VAL A 45 8.88 -7.33 -1.83
CA VAL A 45 7.58 -7.86 -2.26
C VAL A 45 6.79 -6.80 -3.05
N VAL A 46 6.66 -5.59 -2.51
CA VAL A 46 5.83 -4.53 -3.09
C VAL A 46 6.37 -4.03 -4.42
N GLY A 47 7.69 -3.79 -4.50
CA GLY A 47 8.32 -3.22 -5.69
C GLY A 47 8.04 -4.02 -6.97
N PRO A 48 8.39 -5.32 -7.01
CA PRO A 48 8.08 -6.18 -8.15
C PRO A 48 6.59 -6.31 -8.42
N ALA A 49 5.75 -6.41 -7.38
CA ALA A 49 4.30 -6.53 -7.56
C ALA A 49 3.70 -5.31 -8.27
N ILE A 50 4.09 -4.10 -7.87
CA ILE A 50 3.66 -2.85 -8.51
C ILE A 50 4.17 -2.80 -9.95
N LEU A 51 5.46 -3.07 -10.19
CA LEU A 51 6.03 -3.00 -11.54
C LEU A 51 5.39 -4.01 -12.50
N LEU A 52 5.21 -5.26 -12.08
CA LEU A 52 4.59 -6.29 -12.90
C LEU A 52 3.13 -5.96 -13.22
N SER A 53 2.37 -5.52 -12.22
CA SER A 53 0.97 -5.11 -12.42
C SER A 53 0.84 -3.91 -13.36
N MET A 54 1.72 -2.92 -13.27
CA MET A 54 1.77 -1.78 -14.19
C MET A 54 2.05 -2.21 -15.63
N VAL A 55 3.07 -3.05 -15.84
CA VAL A 55 3.44 -3.55 -17.17
C VAL A 55 2.30 -4.34 -17.80
N LEU A 56 1.71 -5.27 -17.05
CA LEU A 56 0.56 -6.05 -17.51
C LEU A 56 -0.64 -5.17 -17.82
N GLY A 57 -0.92 -4.16 -16.99
CA GLY A 57 -1.99 -3.19 -17.20
C GLY A 57 -1.83 -2.41 -18.50
N PHE A 58 -0.62 -1.92 -18.80
CA PHE A 58 -0.36 -1.18 -20.04
C PHE A 58 -0.45 -2.06 -21.28
N ILE A 59 0.13 -3.27 -21.25
CA ILE A 59 0.08 -4.22 -22.38
C ILE A 59 -1.38 -4.59 -22.67
N LEU A 60 -2.14 -4.95 -21.64
CA LEU A 60 -3.54 -5.35 -21.81
C LEU A 60 -4.40 -4.19 -22.32
N SER A 61 -4.24 -2.99 -21.74
CA SER A 61 -4.97 -1.79 -22.17
C SER A 61 -4.63 -1.43 -23.62
N GLY A 62 -3.34 -1.47 -23.99
CA GLY A 62 -2.88 -1.25 -25.36
C GLY A 62 -3.51 -2.25 -26.34
N ALA A 63 -3.46 -3.55 -26.02
CA ALA A 63 -4.04 -4.60 -26.86
C ALA A 63 -5.55 -4.42 -27.07
N ILE A 64 -6.30 -4.12 -25.99
CA ILE A 64 -7.74 -3.90 -26.05
C ILE A 64 -8.06 -2.67 -26.90
N ILE A 65 -7.37 -1.54 -26.67
CA ILE A 65 -7.61 -0.30 -27.40
C ILE A 65 -7.27 -0.46 -28.89
N SER A 66 -6.15 -1.12 -29.21
CA SER A 66 -5.73 -1.38 -30.59
C SER A 66 -6.71 -2.26 -31.36
N LYS A 67 -7.29 -3.29 -30.70
CA LYS A 67 -8.21 -4.22 -31.35
C LYS A 67 -9.65 -3.70 -31.42
N ALA A 68 -10.17 -3.15 -30.32
CA ALA A 68 -11.56 -2.71 -30.23
C ALA A 68 -11.79 -1.30 -30.79
N LYS A 69 -10.74 -0.47 -30.90
CA LYS A 69 -10.80 0.93 -31.38
C LYS A 69 -12.00 1.71 -30.79
N PRO A 70 -12.16 1.74 -29.46
CA PRO A 70 -13.31 2.36 -28.83
C PRO A 70 -13.34 3.88 -29.09
N THR A 71 -14.53 4.47 -29.02
CA THR A 71 -14.66 5.91 -29.19
C THR A 71 -13.98 6.67 -28.04
N PRO A 72 -13.40 7.86 -28.29
CA PRO A 72 -12.73 8.64 -27.24
C PRO A 72 -13.64 8.97 -26.04
N LYS A 73 -14.94 9.17 -26.30
CA LYS A 73 -15.93 9.44 -25.23
C LYS A 73 -16.07 8.27 -24.27
N PHE A 74 -16.04 7.04 -24.79
CA PHE A 74 -16.12 5.83 -23.98
C PHE A 74 -14.86 5.66 -23.12
N LEU A 75 -13.67 5.85 -23.70
CA LEU A 75 -12.40 5.79 -22.96
C LEU A 75 -12.32 6.80 -21.82
N LEU A 76 -12.73 8.04 -22.11
CA LEU A 76 -12.78 9.11 -21.12
C LEU A 76 -13.83 8.82 -20.02
N GLY A 77 -14.96 8.19 -20.34
CA GLY A 77 -15.91 7.73 -19.33
C GLY A 77 -15.33 6.61 -18.46
N TRP A 78 -14.64 5.65 -19.08
CA TRP A 78 -14.02 4.51 -18.40
C TRP A 78 -12.97 4.93 -17.38
N ASN A 79 -12.15 5.95 -17.68
CA ASN A 79 -11.17 6.49 -16.73
C ASN A 79 -11.79 6.94 -15.40
N VAL A 80 -12.97 7.56 -15.44
CA VAL A 80 -13.67 8.01 -14.22
C VAL A 80 -14.12 6.80 -13.39
N VAL A 81 -14.65 5.78 -14.04
CA VAL A 81 -15.08 4.54 -13.39
C VAL A 81 -13.89 3.85 -12.72
N VAL A 82 -12.75 3.71 -13.43
CA VAL A 82 -11.51 3.17 -12.88
C VAL A 82 -11.01 3.99 -11.69
N GLY A 83 -11.09 5.32 -11.78
CA GLY A 83 -10.73 6.21 -10.67
C GLY A 83 -11.56 5.98 -9.41
N ILE A 84 -12.87 5.73 -9.54
CA ILE A 84 -13.73 5.41 -8.40
C ILE A 84 -13.33 4.08 -7.76
N PHE A 85 -13.12 3.04 -8.57
CA PHE A 85 -12.67 1.73 -8.07
C PHE A 85 -11.31 1.80 -7.40
N PHE A 86 -10.40 2.63 -7.92
CA PHE A 86 -9.09 2.86 -7.31
C PHE A 86 -9.23 3.43 -5.89
N ILE A 87 -10.02 4.49 -5.71
CA ILE A 87 -10.24 5.09 -4.38
C ILE A 87 -10.89 4.10 -3.41
N ILE A 88 -11.87 3.32 -3.86
CA ILE A 88 -12.51 2.29 -3.01
C ILE A 88 -11.48 1.21 -2.61
N GLY A 89 -10.61 0.80 -3.54
CA GLY A 89 -9.55 -0.16 -3.29
C GLY A 89 -8.55 0.34 -2.25
N GLU A 90 -8.10 1.59 -2.38
CA GLU A 90 -7.22 2.26 -1.41
C GLU A 90 -7.83 2.32 -0.01
N ILE A 91 -9.10 2.71 0.10
CA ILE A 91 -9.82 2.74 1.38
C ILE A 91 -9.92 1.34 1.98
N THR A 92 -10.26 0.34 1.16
CA THR A 92 -10.38 -1.05 1.63
C THR A 92 -9.04 -1.58 2.12
N TYR A 93 -7.95 -1.25 1.43
CA TYR A 93 -6.59 -1.67 1.78
C TYR A 93 -6.19 -1.15 3.16
N MET A 94 -6.59 0.05 3.56
CA MET A 94 -6.30 0.61 4.89
C MET A 94 -6.82 -0.25 6.04
N PHE A 95 -7.90 -1.00 5.84
CA PHE A 95 -8.52 -1.82 6.89
C PHE A 95 -7.91 -3.23 7.03
N ILE A 96 -6.89 -3.58 6.23
CA ILE A 96 -6.25 -4.89 6.29
C ILE A 96 -5.11 -4.88 7.32
N SER A 97 -5.42 -5.24 8.56
CA SER A 97 -4.43 -5.33 9.64
C SER A 97 -4.14 -6.78 10.03
N CYS A 98 -2.93 -7.04 10.52
CA CYS A 98 -2.62 -8.26 11.25
C CYS A 98 -2.69 -8.01 12.77
N GLU A 99 -2.84 -9.08 13.54
CA GLU A 99 -2.82 -9.01 15.00
C GLU A 99 -1.43 -8.58 15.50
N ASP A 100 -1.41 -7.73 16.53
CA ASP A 100 -0.16 -7.23 17.11
C ASP A 100 0.68 -8.41 17.62
N PRO A 101 1.98 -8.47 17.31
CA PRO A 101 2.85 -9.51 17.83
C PRO A 101 2.92 -9.38 19.34
N ASN A 102 2.83 -10.52 20.04
CA ASN A 102 3.06 -10.57 21.47
C ASN A 102 4.50 -10.10 21.76
N LEU A 103 4.62 -8.87 22.27
CA LEU A 103 5.86 -8.35 22.81
C LEU A 103 6.24 -9.22 24.02
N ILE A 104 7.22 -10.11 23.83
CA ILE A 104 7.65 -11.02 24.90
C ILE A 104 8.20 -10.18 26.05
N GLY A 105 7.58 -10.30 27.23
CA GLY A 105 7.90 -9.51 28.42
C GLY A 105 6.98 -8.33 28.69
N TYR A 106 6.16 -7.89 27.73
CA TYR A 106 5.18 -6.81 27.98
C TYR A 106 3.84 -7.39 28.43
N ASN A 107 3.44 -7.05 29.66
CA ASN A 107 2.13 -7.40 30.18
C ASN A 107 1.16 -6.23 29.99
N ARG A 108 0.21 -6.39 29.06
CA ARG A 108 -0.79 -5.37 28.69
C ARG A 108 -1.77 -5.02 29.83
N LEU A 109 -1.96 -5.91 30.80
CA LEU A 109 -2.87 -5.69 31.94
C LEU A 109 -2.21 -4.85 33.04
N THR A 110 -0.92 -5.07 33.29
CA THR A 110 -0.17 -4.38 34.35
C THR A 110 0.66 -3.20 33.82
N ASN A 111 0.70 -3.00 32.50
CA ASN A 111 1.58 -2.03 31.81
C ASN A 111 3.06 -2.15 32.25
N SER A 112 3.48 -3.34 32.65
CA SER A 112 4.85 -3.61 33.09
C SER A 112 5.61 -4.37 32.00
N VAL A 113 6.87 -3.98 31.80
CA VAL A 113 7.80 -4.70 30.93
C VAL A 113 8.73 -5.52 31.83
N ASP A 114 8.61 -6.83 31.78
CA ASP A 114 9.59 -7.76 32.32
C ASP A 114 10.53 -8.20 31.19
N VAL A 115 11.72 -7.61 31.19
CA VAL A 115 12.71 -7.85 30.15
C VAL A 115 13.42 -9.20 30.38
N HIS A 116 13.30 -9.83 31.56
CA HIS A 116 13.90 -11.12 31.85
C HIS A 116 12.89 -12.25 31.67
N ASN A 117 13.09 -13.05 30.64
CA ASN A 117 12.26 -14.21 30.32
C ASN A 117 13.12 -15.42 29.98
N VAL A 118 12.47 -16.57 29.81
CA VAL A 118 13.17 -17.83 29.47
C VAL A 118 13.94 -17.71 28.14
N CYS A 119 13.44 -16.93 27.17
CA CYS A 119 14.07 -16.74 25.86
C CYS A 119 15.40 -15.97 25.93
N ASN A 120 15.60 -15.08 26.91
CA ASN A 120 16.84 -14.30 27.07
C ASN A 120 17.57 -14.56 28.40
N SER A 121 17.21 -15.65 29.10
CA SER A 121 17.78 -16.03 30.39
C SER A 121 19.30 -16.29 30.37
N GLU A 122 19.85 -16.67 29.23
CA GLU A 122 21.30 -16.89 29.03
C GLU A 122 21.96 -15.87 28.09
N CYS A 123 21.25 -14.79 27.74
CA CYS A 123 21.83 -13.74 26.92
C CYS A 123 22.51 -12.68 27.81
N SER A 124 23.78 -12.37 27.56
CA SER A 124 24.52 -11.29 28.24
C SER A 124 24.04 -9.90 27.78
N CYS A 125 22.78 -9.58 28.07
CA CYS A 125 22.08 -8.39 27.58
C CYS A 125 22.49 -7.06 28.25
N GLU A 126 23.47 -7.06 29.17
CA GLU A 126 23.85 -5.89 29.98
C GLU A 126 24.27 -4.66 29.16
N ASN A 127 24.63 -4.81 27.88
CA ASN A 127 25.10 -3.70 27.03
C ASN A 127 24.51 -3.68 25.61
N LEU A 128 23.42 -4.40 25.35
CA LEU A 128 22.78 -4.39 24.03
C LEU A 128 22.00 -3.08 23.84
N LYS A 129 22.39 -2.29 22.82
CA LYS A 129 21.59 -1.15 22.38
C LYS A 129 20.23 -1.66 21.91
N TYR A 130 19.16 -1.15 22.53
CA TYR A 130 17.80 -1.35 22.05
C TYR A 130 17.71 -0.86 20.60
N ALA A 131 17.40 -1.78 19.68
CA ALA A 131 17.13 -1.49 18.28
C ALA A 131 15.63 -1.72 18.06
N PRO A 132 14.79 -0.68 18.21
CA PRO A 132 13.40 -0.80 17.80
C PRO A 132 13.39 -1.06 16.29
N VAL A 133 12.66 -2.10 15.88
CA VAL A 133 12.26 -2.25 14.48
C VAL A 133 11.18 -1.24 14.13
#